data_AF-A0A9W9KR81-F1
#
_entry.id   AF-A0A9W9KR81-F1
#
_cell.length_a   1.000
_cell.length_b   1.000
_cell.length_c   1.000
_cell.angle_alpha   90.00
_cell.angle_beta   90.00
_cell.angle_gamma   90.00
#
_symmetry.space_group_name_H-M   'P 1'
#
loop_
_entity.id
_entity.type
_entity.pdbx_description
1 polymer ?
#
loop_
_entity_poly.entity_id
_entity_poly.type
_entity_poly.pdbx_seq_one_letter_code
_entity_poly.pdbx_strand_id
1 'polypeptide(L)'
;MEKKLILQTGSFLEFLPMLQQFREEYTPSTLPYHLVVPSLPGFTFSSGPPLDRDFGTADIARVLDQLMGDLGFESGYIAQGGDIGSRIARHLGVDHESCKDDHLNASEKRGIDRMLNFMAMGSAYATEHGTRPSTIGHVLSTSPLALLAW
;
A
#
# COMPACT_ATOMS: atom_id res chain seq x y z
N MET A 1 4.27 21.35 15.39
CA MET A 1 4.13 21.07 13.95
C MET A 1 3.51 19.70 13.86
N GLU A 2 2.19 19.63 13.66
CA GLU A 2 1.44 18.36 13.58
C GLU A 2 1.92 17.58 12.36
N LYS A 3 2.33 16.31 12.54
CA LYS A 3 2.75 15.49 11.40
C LYS A 3 1.53 14.73 10.88
N LYS A 4 1.23 14.86 9.60
CA LYS A 4 0.08 14.22 8.95
C LYS A 4 0.57 12.95 8.25
N LEU A 5 -0.03 11.79 8.52
CA LEU A 5 0.46 10.51 8.03
C LEU A 5 -0.66 9.73 7.32
N ILE A 6 -0.44 9.40 6.05
CA ILE A 6 -1.25 8.45 5.29
C ILE A 6 -0.58 7.08 5.30
N LEU A 7 -1.35 6.05 5.64
CA LEU A 7 -0.91 4.67 5.83
C LEU A 7 -1.56 3.75 4.80
N GLN A 8 -0.75 2.95 4.08
CA GLN A 8 -1.25 2.11 2.99
C GLN A 8 -0.69 0.68 2.98
N THR A 9 -1.58 -0.31 3.00
CA THR A 9 -1.31 -1.75 2.71
C THR A 9 -2.63 -2.44 2.35
N GLY A 10 -2.60 -3.75 2.08
CA GLY A 10 -3.66 -4.57 1.49
C GLY A 10 -5.07 -4.31 2.01
N SER A 11 -5.26 -4.08 3.31
CA SER A 11 -6.52 -3.59 3.88
C SER A 11 -6.29 -2.65 5.05
N PHE A 12 -7.24 -1.75 5.30
CA PHE A 12 -7.25 -0.88 6.48
C PHE A 12 -7.20 -1.68 7.80
N LEU A 13 -7.64 -2.95 7.78
CA LEU A 13 -7.62 -3.84 8.94
C LEU A 13 -6.20 -4.07 9.50
N GLU A 14 -5.17 -4.05 8.65
CA GLU A 14 -3.78 -4.28 9.05
C GLU A 14 -3.26 -3.22 10.02
N PHE A 15 -3.85 -2.02 9.98
CA PHE A 15 -3.46 -0.91 10.84
C PHE A 15 -4.25 -0.81 12.14
N LEU A 16 -5.32 -1.59 12.32
CA LEU A 16 -6.14 -1.53 13.54
C LEU A 16 -5.33 -1.75 14.83
N PRO A 17 -4.38 -2.70 14.91
CA PRO A 17 -3.55 -2.85 16.10
C PRO A 17 -2.69 -1.61 16.41
N MET A 18 -2.16 -0.94 15.37
CA MET A 18 -1.39 0.29 15.52
C MET A 18 -2.27 1.45 15.99
N LEU A 19 -3.45 1.62 15.36
CA LEU A 19 -4.42 2.65 15.76
C LEU A 19 -4.92 2.42 17.21
N GLN A 20 -5.07 1.15 17.60
CA GLN A 20 -5.42 0.78 18.97
C GLN A 20 -4.37 1.28 19.98
N GLN A 21 -3.09 1.07 19.67
CA GLN A 21 -1.98 1.51 20.52
C GLN A 21 -1.94 3.05 20.63
N PHE A 22 -2.09 3.78 19.52
CA PHE A 22 -2.18 5.24 19.56
C PHE A 22 -3.34 5.74 20.40
N ARG A 23 -4.50 5.07 20.34
CA ARG A 23 -5.66 5.43 21.14
C ARG A 23 -5.48 5.16 22.63
N GLU A 24 -4.65 4.18 23.00
CA GLU A 24 -4.32 3.88 24.40
C GLU A 24 -3.33 4.88 25.00
N GLU A 25 -2.43 5.43 24.18
CA GLU A 25 -1.37 6.34 24.61
C GLU A 25 -1.75 7.82 24.53
N TYR A 26 -2.62 8.20 23.59
CA TYR A 26 -2.95 9.59 23.28
C TYR A 26 -4.46 9.88 23.35
N THR A 27 -4.80 11.10 23.75
CA THR A 27 -6.14 11.66 23.59
C THR A 27 -6.21 12.44 22.26
N PRO A 28 -7.40 12.81 21.77
CA PRO A 28 -7.51 13.65 20.57
C PRO A 28 -6.72 14.96 20.65
N SER A 29 -6.54 15.54 21.85
CA SER A 29 -5.80 16.78 22.05
C SER A 29 -4.29 16.59 22.22
N THR A 30 -3.83 15.38 22.53
CA THR A 30 -2.39 15.09 22.73
C THR A 30 -1.78 14.26 21.61
N LEU A 31 -2.61 13.70 20.72
CA LEU A 31 -2.15 12.92 19.58
C LEU A 31 -1.33 13.82 18.63
N PRO A 32 -0.04 13.51 18.39
CA PRO A 32 0.81 14.38 17.59
C PRO A 32 0.56 14.27 16.08
N TYR A 33 -0.34 13.37 15.67
CA TYR A 33 -0.55 12.97 14.29
C TYR A 33 -2.03 12.93 13.90
N HIS A 34 -2.30 13.26 12.64
CA HIS A 34 -3.51 12.78 11.97
C HIS A 34 -3.15 11.50 11.21
N LEU A 35 -3.81 10.40 11.57
CA LEU A 35 -3.61 9.07 10.96
C LEU A 35 -4.76 8.79 9.99
N VAL A 36 -4.46 8.74 8.70
CA VAL A 36 -5.44 8.44 7.64
C VAL A 36 -5.13 7.06 7.05
N VAL A 37 -6.10 6.15 7.12
CA VAL A 37 -5.95 4.75 6.63
C VAL A 37 -7.03 4.46 5.59
N PRO A 38 -6.82 4.86 4.32
CA PRO A 38 -7.84 4.69 3.29
C PRO A 38 -7.91 3.26 2.79
N SER A 39 -9.11 2.83 2.41
CA SER A 39 -9.28 1.66 1.54
C SER A 39 -8.97 2.05 0.10
N LEU A 40 -8.09 1.32 -0.59
CA LEU A 40 -7.75 1.61 -1.98
C LEU A 40 -8.93 1.38 -2.92
N PRO A 41 -9.01 2.06 -4.08
CA PRO A 41 -10.00 1.73 -5.10
C PRO A 41 -9.99 0.23 -5.44
N GLY A 42 -11.15 -0.42 -5.35
CA GLY A 42 -11.29 -1.87 -5.53
C GLY A 42 -11.02 -2.73 -4.28
N PHE A 43 -10.71 -2.13 -3.13
CA PHE A 43 -10.45 -2.85 -1.87
C PHE A 43 -11.53 -2.58 -0.82
N THR A 44 -12.08 -3.67 -0.27
CA THR A 44 -13.04 -3.67 0.85
C THR A 44 -14.27 -2.78 0.59
N PHE A 45 -14.37 -1.63 1.26
CA PHE A 45 -15.50 -0.71 1.17
C PHE A 45 -15.35 0.37 0.09
N SER A 46 -14.16 0.51 -0.50
CA SER A 46 -13.94 1.45 -1.61
C SER A 46 -14.38 0.83 -2.93
N SER A 47 -15.20 1.58 -3.69
CA SER A 47 -15.67 1.19 -5.02
C SER A 47 -14.56 1.22 -6.09
N GLY A 48 -14.93 0.97 -7.34
CA GLY A 48 -14.01 0.95 -8.49
C GLY A 48 -13.22 -0.35 -8.61
N PRO A 49 -12.15 -0.38 -9.43
CA PRO A 49 -11.73 0.68 -10.36
C PRO A 49 -12.76 0.94 -11.49
N PRO A 50 -12.60 2.00 -12.31
CA PRO A 50 -13.48 2.26 -13.45
C PRO A 50 -13.62 1.05 -14.39
N LEU A 51 -14.80 0.88 -14.98
CA LEU A 51 -15.08 -0.23 -15.91
C LEU A 51 -14.71 0.09 -17.37
N ASP A 52 -14.39 1.35 -17.66
CA ASP A 52 -14.28 1.90 -19.02
C ASP A 52 -12.85 2.31 -19.41
N ARG A 53 -11.87 2.15 -18.52
CA ARG A 53 -10.48 2.56 -18.71
C ARG A 53 -9.54 1.80 -17.78
N ASP A 54 -8.26 1.76 -18.15
CA ASP A 54 -7.20 1.25 -17.28
C ASP A 54 -7.03 2.14 -16.03
N PHE A 55 -6.56 1.51 -14.95
CA PHE A 55 -6.37 2.17 -13.67
C PHE A 55 -5.16 1.57 -12.94
N GLY A 56 -4.14 2.40 -12.68
CA GLY A 56 -2.86 1.95 -12.14
C GLY A 56 -2.47 2.60 -10.81
N THR A 57 -1.26 2.29 -10.34
CA THR A 57 -0.72 2.84 -9.08
C THR A 57 -0.58 4.37 -9.10
N ALA A 58 -0.34 4.97 -10.27
CA ALA A 58 -0.31 6.43 -10.42
C ALA A 58 -1.70 7.05 -10.24
N ASP A 59 -2.77 6.42 -10.75
CA ASP A 59 -4.14 6.88 -10.55
C ASP A 59 -4.56 6.77 -9.09
N ILE A 60 -4.18 5.67 -8.42
CA ILE A 60 -4.42 5.51 -6.99
C ILE A 60 -3.71 6.62 -6.22
N ALA A 61 -2.44 6.91 -6.53
CA ALA A 61 -1.70 8.01 -5.90
C ALA A 61 -2.45 9.35 -6.05
N ARG A 62 -2.93 9.68 -7.25
CA ARG A 62 -3.73 10.90 -7.49
C ARG A 62 -5.02 10.94 -6.66
N VAL A 63 -5.73 9.81 -6.52
CA VAL A 63 -6.94 9.73 -5.68
C VAL A 63 -6.62 9.95 -4.20
N LEU A 64 -5.52 9.36 -3.71
CA LEU A 64 -5.10 9.53 -2.32
C LEU A 64 -4.58 10.94 -2.04
N ASP A 65 -3.87 11.56 -2.97
CA ASP A 65 -3.43 12.95 -2.85
C ASP A 65 -4.64 13.90 -2.79
N GLN A 66 -5.64 13.68 -3.64
CA GLN A 66 -6.90 14.44 -3.58
C GLN A 66 -7.61 14.25 -2.24
N LEU A 67 -7.70 13.03 -1.71
CA LEU A 67 -8.26 12.77 -0.38
C LEU A 67 -7.54 13.60 0.70
N MET A 68 -6.21 13.67 0.65
CA MET A 68 -5.44 14.48 1.60
C MET A 68 -5.71 15.98 1.42
N GLY A 69 -5.85 16.46 0.18
CA GLY A 69 -6.30 17.82 -0.12
C GLY A 69 -7.67 18.14 0.46
N ASP A 70 -8.65 17.29 0.23
CA ASP A 70 -10.04 17.43 0.72
C ASP A 70 -10.12 17.44 2.26
N LEU A 71 -9.19 16.76 2.94
CA LEU A 71 -9.04 16.77 4.41
C LEU A 71 -8.28 17.99 4.94
N GLY A 72 -7.83 18.91 4.09
CA GLY A 72 -7.09 20.12 4.47
C GLY A 72 -5.59 19.91 4.68
N PHE A 73 -5.01 18.88 4.05
CA PHE A 73 -3.59 18.53 4.17
C PHE A 73 -2.74 18.97 2.97
N GLU A 74 -3.23 19.92 2.17
CA GLU A 74 -2.52 20.55 1.04
C GLU A 74 -1.14 21.13 1.44
N SER A 75 -1.01 21.57 2.70
CA SER A 75 0.25 22.09 3.25
C SER A 75 1.35 21.03 3.40
N GLY A 76 1.03 19.76 3.20
CA GLY A 76 1.96 18.64 3.28
C GLY A 76 1.51 17.52 4.22
N TYR A 77 1.91 16.31 3.87
CA TYR A 77 1.71 15.07 4.63
C TYR A 77 2.86 14.09 4.35
N ILE A 78 2.95 13.02 5.14
CA ILE A 78 3.91 11.92 5.00
C ILE A 78 3.13 10.71 4.51
N ALA A 79 3.66 10.01 3.51
CA ALA A 79 3.12 8.72 3.06
C ALA A 79 3.97 7.56 3.59
N GLN A 80 3.32 6.54 4.14
CA GLN A 80 3.92 5.26 4.49
C GLN A 80 3.16 4.15 3.79
N GLY A 81 3.89 3.26 3.11
CA GLY A 81 3.28 2.11 2.46
C GLY A 81 4.19 0.90 2.41
N GLY A 82 3.59 -0.27 2.62
CA GLY A 82 4.16 -1.59 2.32
C GLY A 82 3.54 -2.16 1.05
N ASP A 83 4.04 -3.30 0.55
CA ASP A 83 3.47 -4.01 -0.61
C ASP A 83 3.18 -3.06 -1.82
N ILE A 84 2.00 -3.10 -2.44
CA ILE A 84 1.57 -2.16 -3.50
C ILE A 84 1.56 -0.71 -2.98
N GLY A 85 1.25 -0.50 -1.71
CA GLY A 85 1.31 0.80 -1.04
C GLY A 85 2.69 1.45 -1.08
N SER A 86 3.77 0.66 -1.10
CA SER A 86 5.13 1.21 -1.25
C SER A 86 5.36 1.86 -2.62
N ARG A 87 4.78 1.28 -3.69
CA ARG A 87 4.84 1.87 -5.04
C ARG A 87 4.01 3.13 -5.13
N ILE A 88 2.87 3.18 -4.44
CA ILE A 88 1.98 4.34 -4.40
C ILE A 88 2.60 5.47 -3.57
N ALA A 89 3.16 5.16 -2.40
CA ALA A 89 3.94 6.11 -1.61
C ALA A 89 5.13 6.67 -2.41
N ARG A 90 5.78 5.85 -3.24
CA ARG A 90 6.79 6.34 -4.18
C ARG A 90 6.21 7.32 -5.17
N HIS A 91 5.07 7.04 -5.82
CA HIS A 91 4.41 8.01 -6.71
C HIS A 91 4.06 9.33 -6.00
N LEU A 92 3.66 9.29 -4.73
CA LEU A 92 3.37 10.47 -3.92
C LEU A 92 4.64 11.26 -3.51
N GLY A 93 5.78 10.59 -3.41
CA GLY A 93 7.01 11.15 -2.84
C GLY A 93 8.17 11.38 -3.82
N VAL A 94 7.98 11.24 -5.13
CA VAL A 94 9.09 11.38 -6.08
C VAL A 94 9.50 12.85 -6.27
N ASP A 95 10.64 13.19 -5.65
CA ASP A 95 11.83 13.83 -6.26
C ASP A 95 13.05 12.92 -5.93
N HIS A 96 13.99 12.73 -6.87
CA HIS A 96 15.11 11.78 -6.75
C HIS A 96 16.48 12.45 -7.00
N GLU A 97 17.51 12.10 -6.22
CA GLU A 97 18.89 11.72 -6.66
C GLU A 97 19.86 11.62 -5.47
N SER A 98 19.92 10.48 -4.77
CA SER A 98 21.10 10.10 -3.95
C SER A 98 20.92 8.72 -3.32
N CYS A 99 21.23 7.65 -4.04
CA CYS A 99 21.62 6.40 -3.40
C CYS A 99 22.60 5.68 -4.33
N LYS A 100 23.89 5.84 -4.03
CA LYS A 100 24.99 5.07 -4.61
C LYS A 100 25.86 4.63 -3.44
N ASP A 101 25.57 3.44 -2.93
CA ASP A 101 26.47 2.73 -2.03
C ASP A 101 26.47 1.26 -2.45
N ASP A 102 27.67 0.73 -2.66
CA ASP A 102 27.91 -0.53 -3.37
C ASP A 102 28.36 -1.64 -2.39
N HIS A 103 28.46 -1.32 -1.09
CA HIS A 103 28.97 -2.25 -0.08
C HIS A 103 27.83 -2.94 0.70
N LEU A 104 27.50 -4.15 0.26
CA LEU A 104 26.48 -4.97 0.93
C LEU A 104 27.03 -5.72 2.15
N ASN A 105 26.43 -5.48 3.31
CA ASN A 105 26.66 -6.23 4.55
C ASN A 105 25.98 -7.61 4.53
N ALA A 106 26.27 -8.45 5.53
CA ALA A 106 25.76 -9.82 5.58
C ALA A 106 24.22 -9.91 5.68
N SER A 107 23.56 -8.92 6.29
CA SER A 107 22.10 -8.87 6.37
C SER A 107 21.49 -8.56 5.00
N GLU A 108 22.09 -7.63 4.26
CA GLU A 108 21.67 -7.25 2.91
C GLU A 108 21.84 -8.41 1.93
N LYS A 109 22.96 -9.14 2.00
CA LYS A 109 23.17 -10.36 1.20
C LYS A 109 22.08 -11.41 1.46
N ARG A 110 21.76 -11.69 2.73
CA ARG A 110 20.63 -12.58 3.07
C ARG A 110 19.29 -12.04 2.57
N GLY A 111 19.10 -10.72 2.55
CA GLY A 111 17.92 -10.08 1.99
C GLY A 111 17.79 -10.33 0.49
N ILE A 112 18.88 -10.17 -0.25
CA ILE A 112 18.95 -10.46 -1.68
C ILE A 112 18.68 -11.94 -1.95
N ASP A 113 19.26 -12.86 -1.17
CA ASP A 113 19.00 -14.30 -1.35
C ASP A 113 17.51 -14.63 -1.18
N ARG A 114 16.85 -14.04 -0.17
CA ARG A 114 15.39 -14.18 0.02
C ARG A 114 14.59 -13.58 -1.14
N MET A 115 14.99 -12.41 -1.62
CA MET A 115 14.37 -11.76 -2.77
C MET A 115 14.48 -12.65 -4.02
N LEU A 116 15.67 -13.16 -4.32
CA LEU A 116 15.89 -14.03 -5.48
C LEU A 116 15.07 -15.32 -5.38
N ASN A 117 15.01 -15.94 -4.20
CA ASN A 117 14.17 -17.11 -3.98
C ASN A 117 12.67 -16.80 -4.16
N PHE A 118 12.20 -15.67 -3.65
CA PHE A 118 10.82 -15.22 -3.87
C PHE A 118 10.52 -14.98 -5.35
N MET A 119 11.45 -14.34 -6.08
CA MET A 119 11.28 -14.12 -7.52
C MET A 119 11.22 -15.43 -8.30
N ALA A 120 12.03 -16.43 -7.92
CA ALA A 120 12.07 -17.73 -8.60
C ALA A 120 10.86 -18.62 -8.28
N MET A 121 10.44 -18.66 -7.01
CA MET A 121 9.49 -19.68 -6.53
C MET A 121 8.21 -19.12 -5.91
N GLY A 122 8.17 -17.84 -5.53
CA GLY A 122 7.07 -17.21 -4.80
C GLY A 122 6.25 -16.20 -5.62
N SER A 123 6.59 -15.97 -6.89
CA SER A 123 6.02 -14.89 -7.72
C SER A 123 4.95 -15.33 -8.72
N ALA A 124 4.58 -16.62 -8.72
CA ALA A 124 3.59 -17.17 -9.66
C ALA A 124 2.23 -16.47 -9.55
N TYR A 125 1.77 -16.17 -8.31
CA TYR A 125 0.52 -15.45 -8.08
C TYR A 125 0.52 -14.08 -8.77
N ALA A 126 1.64 -13.34 -8.67
CA ALA A 126 1.77 -12.01 -9.25
C ALA A 126 1.81 -12.07 -10.80
N THR A 127 2.39 -13.14 -11.35
CA THR A 127 2.38 -13.37 -12.80
C THR A 127 0.96 -13.66 -13.30
N GLU A 128 0.19 -14.48 -12.59
CA GLU A 128 -1.22 -14.75 -12.91
C GLU A 128 -2.05 -13.47 -12.82
N HIS A 129 -1.91 -12.70 -11.72
CA HIS A 129 -2.59 -11.42 -11.52
C HIS A 129 -2.23 -10.40 -12.61
N GLY A 130 -0.95 -10.32 -13.00
CA GLY A 130 -0.46 -9.36 -13.99
C GLY A 130 -0.78 -9.70 -15.44
N THR A 131 -1.11 -10.96 -15.75
CA THR A 131 -1.31 -11.41 -17.14
C THR A 131 -2.71 -11.91 -17.44
N ARG A 132 -3.43 -12.44 -16.45
CA ARG A 132 -4.78 -13.02 -16.59
C ARG A 132 -5.73 -12.58 -15.44
N PRO A 133 -5.82 -11.28 -15.11
CA PRO A 133 -6.58 -10.79 -13.95
C PRO A 133 -8.07 -11.17 -14.00
N SER A 134 -8.70 -11.12 -15.19
CA SER A 134 -10.10 -11.52 -15.36
C SER A 134 -10.31 -13.01 -15.07
N THR A 135 -9.44 -13.89 -15.58
CA THR A 135 -9.52 -15.33 -15.34
C THR A 135 -9.42 -15.66 -13.85
N ILE A 136 -8.35 -15.22 -13.18
CA ILE A 136 -8.15 -15.53 -11.76
C ILE A 136 -9.22 -14.85 -10.88
N GLY A 137 -9.66 -13.64 -11.23
CA GLY A 137 -10.76 -12.96 -10.53
C GLY A 137 -12.04 -13.79 -10.56
N HIS A 138 -12.41 -14.34 -11.72
CA HIS A 138 -13.57 -15.22 -11.82
C HIS A 138 -13.38 -16.53 -11.04
N VAL A 139 -12.20 -17.17 -11.11
CA VAL A 139 -11.90 -18.40 -10.36
C VAL A 139 -12.08 -18.18 -8.86
N LEU A 140 -11.47 -17.14 -8.29
CA LEU A 140 -11.52 -16.87 -6.85
C LEU A 140 -12.91 -16.45 -6.37
N SER A 141 -13.71 -15.87 -7.27
CA SER A 141 -15.09 -15.46 -6.98
C SER A 141 -16.08 -16.63 -6.94
N THR A 142 -15.69 -17.83 -7.42
CA THR A 142 -16.61 -18.98 -7.46
C THR A 142 -16.86 -19.62 -6.09
N SER A 143 -15.91 -19.51 -5.16
CA SER A 143 -15.99 -20.19 -3.86
C SER A 143 -15.12 -19.48 -2.82
N PRO A 144 -15.63 -19.26 -1.59
CA PRO A 144 -14.82 -18.71 -0.51
C PRO A 144 -13.65 -19.62 -0.12
N LEU A 145 -13.73 -20.93 -0.39
CA LEU A 145 -12.62 -21.86 -0.18
C LEU A 145 -11.52 -21.69 -1.23
N ALA A 146 -11.89 -21.33 -2.47
CA ALA A 146 -10.91 -21.00 -3.50
C ALA A 146 -10.16 -19.72 -3.15
N LEU A 147 -10.88 -18.69 -2.70
CA LEU A 147 -10.27 -17.45 -2.20
C LEU A 147 -9.40 -17.69 -0.95
N LEU A 148 -9.80 -18.57 -0.02
CA LEU A 148 -9.02 -18.90 1.17
C LEU A 148 -7.74 -19.68 0.86
N ALA A 149 -7.78 -20.55 -0.15
CA ALA A 149 -6.63 -21.37 -0.55
C ALA A 149 -5.59 -20.58 -1.35
N TRP A 150 -6.01 -19.47 -1.98
CA TRP A 150 -5.16 -18.56 -2.73
C TRP A 150 -4.43 -17.59 -1.81
#